data_AF-A0A1E7X7M7-F1
#
_entry.id   AF-A0A1E7X7M7-F1
#
_cell.length_a   1.000
_cell.length_b   1.000
_cell.length_c   1.000
_cell.angle_alpha   90.00
_cell.angle_beta   90.00
_cell.angle_gamma   90.00
#
_symmetry.space_group_name_H-M   'P 1'
#
loop_
_entity.id
_entity.type
_entity.pdbx_description
1 polymer ?
#
loop_
_entity_poly.entity_id
_entity_poly.type
_entity_poly.pdbx_seq_one_letter_code
_entity_poly.pdbx_strand_id
1 'polypeptide(L)'
;MRQLAGLWGLALTDRDPCGAAARLNLRCLQTRGGIDELRQLDRPAVLTLRDNPVIPGYVLLTALDARGATITAPGGKTERMTLEALAARLDGEFTTYWRAPANWRDQVVAGDRGADVDWLAQRLAQLYELAAPAENQPLDAALRKRLRDFQASQQLKADGVAGPKTFIRLYQLGGVQEPRLVAQSTAGAGK
;
A
#
# COMPACT_ATOMS: atom_id res chain seq x y z
N MET A 1 -9.44 -6.31 9.62
CA MET A 1 -7.99 -6.67 9.62
C MET A 1 -7.70 -8.15 9.45
N ARG A 2 -8.41 -9.10 10.11
CA ARG A 2 -8.17 -10.54 9.92
C ARG A 2 -8.46 -11.04 8.50
N GLN A 3 -9.62 -10.67 7.94
CA GLN A 3 -9.95 -10.99 6.54
C GLN A 3 -8.92 -10.40 5.56
N LEU A 4 -8.47 -9.17 5.81
CA LEU A 4 -7.39 -8.55 5.05
C LEU A 4 -6.11 -9.40 5.12
N ALA A 5 -5.71 -9.87 6.31
CA ALA A 5 -4.52 -10.70 6.49
C ALA A 5 -4.62 -12.03 5.71
N GLY A 6 -5.82 -12.59 5.60
CA GLY A 6 -6.08 -13.78 4.78
C GLY A 6 -5.72 -13.58 3.30
N LEU A 7 -5.94 -12.39 2.74
CA LEU A 7 -5.50 -12.05 1.37
C LEU A 7 -3.98 -12.05 1.22
N TRP A 8 -3.26 -11.81 2.32
CA TRP A 8 -1.80 -11.87 2.41
C TRP A 8 -1.28 -13.26 2.77
N GLY A 9 -2.15 -14.27 2.80
CA GLY A 9 -1.81 -15.65 3.17
C GLY A 9 -1.58 -15.86 4.66
N LEU A 10 -2.01 -14.92 5.52
CA LEU A 10 -1.81 -14.98 6.96
C LEU A 10 -3.12 -15.22 7.71
N ALA A 11 -3.10 -16.17 8.65
CA ALA A 11 -4.19 -16.39 9.59
C ALA A 11 -3.84 -15.72 10.94
N LEU A 12 -4.37 -14.53 11.17
CA LEU A 12 -4.13 -13.78 12.43
C LEU A 12 -5.29 -14.01 13.41
N THR A 13 -4.98 -14.47 14.61
CA THR A 13 -5.96 -14.71 15.68
C THR A 13 -5.85 -13.68 16.82
N ASP A 14 -4.74 -12.94 16.89
CA ASP A 14 -4.46 -11.96 17.93
C ASP A 14 -5.52 -10.85 18.05
N ARG A 15 -5.54 -10.24 19.24
CA ARG A 15 -6.32 -9.02 19.53
C ARG A 15 -5.72 -7.78 18.87
N ASP A 16 -4.41 -7.80 18.60
CA ASP A 16 -3.70 -6.79 17.81
C ASP A 16 -3.21 -7.40 16.48
N PRO A 17 -4.00 -7.28 15.40
CA PRO A 17 -3.62 -7.78 14.09
C PRO A 17 -2.38 -7.09 13.50
N CYS A 18 -2.15 -5.80 13.79
CA CYS A 18 -1.03 -5.06 13.22
C CYS A 18 0.29 -5.47 13.85
N GLY A 19 0.33 -5.61 15.17
CA GLY A 19 1.50 -6.15 15.88
C GLY A 19 1.78 -7.61 15.52
N ALA A 20 0.74 -8.44 15.38
CA ALA A 20 0.90 -9.83 14.95
C ALA A 20 1.44 -9.94 13.51
N ALA A 21 0.91 -9.14 12.58
CA ALA A 21 1.40 -9.07 11.21
C ALA A 21 2.86 -8.62 11.13
N ALA A 22 3.28 -7.66 11.98
CA ALA A 22 4.64 -7.13 11.98
C ALA A 22 5.70 -8.21 12.28
N ARG A 23 5.39 -9.18 13.15
CA ARG A 23 6.25 -10.34 13.43
C ARG A 23 6.43 -11.27 12.23
N LEU A 24 5.53 -11.18 11.25
CA LEU A 24 5.52 -11.95 10.00
C LEU A 24 5.95 -11.09 8.80
N ASN A 25 6.71 -10.03 9.04
CA ASN A 25 7.20 -9.06 8.05
C ASN A 25 6.11 -8.32 7.25
N LEU A 26 4.94 -8.13 7.85
CA LEU A 26 3.83 -7.39 7.26
C LEU A 26 3.45 -6.21 8.15
N ARG A 27 3.58 -4.99 7.65
CA ARG A 27 3.30 -3.76 8.42
C ARG A 27 1.90 -3.24 8.06
N CYS A 28 1.21 -2.66 9.05
CA CYS A 28 0.02 -1.86 8.78
C CYS A 28 0.43 -0.46 8.30
N LEU A 29 -0.20 0.03 7.24
CA LEU A 29 -0.26 1.43 6.90
C LEU A 29 -1.66 1.93 7.21
N GLN A 30 -1.77 2.79 8.22
CA GLN A 30 -2.97 3.57 8.53
C GLN A 30 -2.77 4.97 7.96
N THR A 31 -3.65 5.41 7.07
CA THR A 31 -3.54 6.72 6.44
C THR A 31 -4.92 7.27 6.12
N ARG A 32 -4.94 8.58 5.84
CA ARG A 32 -6.07 9.24 5.23
C ARG A 32 -5.89 9.39 3.71
N GLY A 33 -6.98 9.33 2.97
CA GLY A 33 -7.02 9.50 1.51
C GLY A 33 -8.38 9.15 0.91
N GLY A 34 -8.56 9.54 -0.35
CA GLY A 34 -9.76 9.22 -1.13
C GLY A 34 -9.56 8.02 -2.06
N ILE A 35 -10.42 7.90 -3.07
CA ILE A 35 -10.36 6.84 -4.08
C ILE A 35 -9.01 6.85 -4.82
N ASP A 36 -8.45 8.02 -5.12
CA ASP A 36 -7.19 8.11 -5.85
C ASP A 36 -6.00 7.57 -5.05
N GLU A 37 -5.99 7.80 -3.73
CA GLU A 37 -4.98 7.21 -2.85
C GLU A 37 -5.14 5.68 -2.80
N LEU A 38 -6.37 5.16 -2.70
CA LEU A 38 -6.63 3.73 -2.74
C LEU A 38 -6.15 3.10 -4.05
N ARG A 39 -6.36 3.77 -5.19
CA ARG A 39 -5.85 3.35 -6.50
C ARG A 39 -4.33 3.36 -6.56
N GLN A 40 -3.70 4.43 -6.07
CA GLN A 40 -2.24 4.57 -6.10
C GLN A 40 -1.56 3.50 -5.23
N LEU A 41 -2.13 3.19 -4.07
CA LEU A 41 -1.64 2.14 -3.19
C LEU A 41 -1.92 0.73 -3.73
N ASP A 42 -2.90 0.57 -4.62
CA ASP A 42 -3.25 -0.69 -5.31
C ASP A 42 -3.16 -1.92 -4.39
N ARG A 43 -3.79 -1.81 -3.22
CA ARG A 43 -3.78 -2.86 -2.20
C ARG A 43 -5.15 -3.03 -1.59
N PRO A 44 -5.54 -4.26 -1.24
CA PRO A 44 -6.70 -4.49 -0.41
C PRO A 44 -6.59 -3.69 0.90
N ALA A 45 -7.70 -3.09 1.30
CA ALA A 45 -7.71 -2.16 2.44
C ALA A 45 -8.99 -2.34 3.24
N VAL A 46 -8.90 -2.19 4.55
CA VAL A 46 -10.07 -2.00 5.40
C VAL A 46 -10.43 -0.52 5.34
N LEU A 47 -11.62 -0.24 4.84
CA LEU A 47 -12.19 1.10 4.75
C LEU A 47 -13.17 1.30 5.90
N THR A 48 -13.27 2.53 6.36
CA THR A 48 -14.33 2.96 7.26
C THR A 48 -15.38 3.75 6.45
N LEU A 49 -16.63 3.28 6.48
CA LEU A 49 -17.76 3.89 5.80
C LEU A 49 -18.72 4.54 6.81
N ARG A 50 -19.16 5.76 6.51
CA ARG A 50 -20.15 6.53 7.29
C ARG A 50 -21.57 6.19 6.85
N ASP A 51 -21.97 4.94 7.04
CA ASP A 51 -23.32 4.48 6.70
C ASP A 51 -24.34 4.81 7.78
N ASN A 52 -23.87 4.85 9.02
CA ASN A 52 -24.64 5.16 10.21
C ASN A 52 -23.89 6.22 11.03
N PRO A 53 -24.56 7.28 11.49
CA PRO A 53 -23.91 8.34 12.28
C PRO A 53 -23.41 7.89 13.66
N VAL A 54 -23.83 6.73 14.16
CA VAL A 54 -23.51 6.24 15.51
C VAL A 54 -22.44 5.14 15.51
N ILE A 55 -22.43 4.26 14.51
CA ILE A 55 -21.48 3.15 14.42
C ILE A 55 -20.86 3.13 13.03
N PRO A 56 -19.54 3.41 12.89
CA PRO A 56 -18.87 3.33 11.61
C PRO A 56 -18.88 1.89 11.09
N GLY A 57 -19.18 1.73 9.80
CA GLY A 57 -19.13 0.43 9.13
C GLY A 57 -17.73 0.13 8.63
N TYR A 58 -17.16 -1.02 9.00
CA TYR A 58 -15.88 -1.48 8.44
C TYR A 58 -16.11 -2.46 7.31
N VAL A 59 -15.47 -2.22 6.16
CA VAL A 59 -15.55 -3.10 5.00
C VAL A 59 -14.17 -3.36 4.43
N LEU A 60 -13.97 -4.52 3.80
CA LEU A 60 -12.74 -4.86 3.10
C LEU A 60 -12.88 -4.54 1.61
N LEU A 61 -12.10 -3.59 1.11
CA LEU A 61 -11.94 -3.35 -0.32
C LEU A 61 -11.05 -4.43 -0.93
N THR A 62 -11.55 -5.12 -1.96
CA THR A 62 -10.83 -6.22 -2.65
C THR A 62 -10.62 -5.96 -4.14
N ALA A 63 -11.39 -5.07 -4.74
CA ALA A 63 -11.22 -4.64 -6.12
C ALA A 63 -11.60 -3.16 -6.28
N LEU A 64 -10.90 -2.45 -7.17
CA LEU A 64 -11.18 -1.07 -7.53
C LEU A 64 -10.81 -0.85 -8.99
N ASP A 65 -11.77 -0.42 -9.80
CA ASP A 65 -11.57 -0.15 -11.22
C ASP A 65 -12.17 1.21 -11.62
N ALA A 66 -12.27 1.47 -12.92
CA ALA A 66 -12.81 2.72 -13.45
C ALA A 66 -14.31 2.90 -13.19
N ARG A 67 -15.06 1.81 -12.93
CA ARG A 67 -16.53 1.82 -12.79
C ARG A 67 -16.98 1.67 -11.34
N GLY A 68 -16.18 1.05 -10.48
CA GLY A 68 -16.60 0.82 -9.10
C GLY A 68 -15.61 0.07 -8.25
N ALA A 69 -16.06 -0.22 -7.03
CA ALA A 69 -15.32 -0.93 -6.00
C ALA A 69 -16.07 -2.19 -5.59
N THR A 70 -15.33 -3.26 -5.32
CA THR A 70 -15.87 -4.47 -4.67
C THR A 70 -15.45 -4.45 -3.22
N ILE A 71 -16.44 -4.48 -2.33
CA ILE A 71 -16.26 -4.50 -0.89
C ILE A 71 -16.81 -5.80 -0.31
N THR A 72 -16.23 -6.24 0.80
CA THR A 72 -16.66 -7.40 1.56
C THR A 72 -16.96 -6.97 2.99
N ALA A 73 -18.19 -7.23 3.44
CA ALA A 73 -18.62 -6.96 4.80
C ALA A 73 -17.96 -7.94 5.80
N PRO A 74 -17.97 -7.64 7.12
CA PRO A 74 -17.39 -8.54 8.13
C PRO A 74 -17.98 -9.96 8.11
N GLY A 75 -19.25 -10.10 7.72
CA GLY A 75 -19.92 -11.40 7.53
C GLY A 75 -19.57 -12.15 6.24
N GLY A 76 -18.64 -11.64 5.43
CA GLY A 76 -18.18 -12.27 4.18
C GLY A 76 -19.04 -11.99 2.95
N LYS A 77 -20.17 -11.29 3.09
CA LYS A 77 -20.98 -10.85 1.94
C LYS A 77 -20.18 -9.85 1.11
N THR A 78 -20.01 -10.15 -0.17
CA THR A 78 -19.34 -9.28 -1.14
C THR A 78 -20.39 -8.51 -1.94
N GLU A 79 -20.15 -7.22 -2.14
CA GLU A 79 -21.02 -6.31 -2.88
C GLU A 79 -20.18 -5.37 -3.74
N ARG A 80 -20.72 -5.00 -4.90
CA ARG A 80 -20.13 -3.99 -5.77
C ARG A 80 -20.87 -2.67 -5.61
N MET A 81 -20.13 -1.58 -5.49
CA MET A 81 -20.66 -0.22 -5.42
C MET A 81 -20.01 0.68 -6.45
N THR A 82 -20.73 1.73 -6.86
CA THR A 82 -20.17 2.75 -7.76
C THR A 82 -19.12 3.58 -7.03
N LEU A 83 -18.28 4.29 -7.79
CA LEU A 83 -17.26 5.15 -7.20
C LEU A 83 -17.88 6.34 -6.46
N GLU A 84 -19.00 6.87 -6.96
CA GLU A 84 -19.73 7.97 -6.35
C GLU A 84 -20.30 7.55 -4.99
N ALA A 85 -20.92 6.35 -4.93
CA ALA A 85 -21.44 5.80 -3.70
C ALA A 85 -20.34 5.54 -2.67
N LEU A 86 -19.19 5.01 -3.12
CA LEU A 86 -18.03 4.83 -2.24
C LEU A 86 -17.51 6.18 -1.74
N ALA A 87 -17.29 7.15 -2.62
CA ALA A 87 -16.77 8.48 -2.26
C ALA A 87 -17.66 9.21 -1.26
N ALA A 88 -18.99 9.11 -1.41
CA ALA A 88 -19.95 9.73 -0.51
C ALA A 88 -19.92 9.14 0.91
N ARG A 89 -19.57 7.86 1.03
CA ARG A 89 -19.59 7.11 2.30
C ARG A 89 -18.22 7.01 2.95
N LEU A 90 -17.14 7.09 2.19
CA LEU A 90 -15.77 6.95 2.70
C LEU A 90 -15.49 8.04 3.73
N ASP A 91 -15.03 7.63 4.91
CA ASP A 91 -14.72 8.59 5.95
C ASP A 91 -13.39 9.34 5.73
N GLY A 92 -12.56 8.78 4.87
CA GLY A 92 -11.23 9.21 4.49
C GLY A 92 -10.14 8.37 5.14
N GLU A 93 -10.44 7.54 6.13
CA GLU A 93 -9.50 6.66 6.82
C GLU A 93 -9.55 5.24 6.26
N PHE A 94 -8.38 4.67 6.05
CA PHE A 94 -8.27 3.27 5.73
C PHE A 94 -6.96 2.68 6.25
N THR A 95 -6.96 1.35 6.40
CA THR A 95 -5.79 0.58 6.78
C THR A 95 -5.49 -0.47 5.71
N THR A 96 -4.26 -0.54 5.26
CA THR A 96 -3.77 -1.64 4.41
C THR A 96 -2.55 -2.31 5.03
N TYR A 97 -2.20 -3.48 4.53
CA TYR A 97 -0.93 -4.13 4.86
C TYR A 97 0.08 -3.89 3.74
N TRP A 98 1.37 -3.98 4.05
CA TRP A 98 2.45 -3.97 3.05
C TRP A 98 3.70 -4.66 3.61
N ARG A 99 4.54 -5.22 2.74
CA ARG A 99 5.82 -5.81 3.18
C ARG A 99 6.90 -4.75 3.29
N ALA A 100 7.51 -4.68 4.46
CA ALA A 100 8.70 -3.87 4.65
C ALA A 100 9.96 -4.64 4.21
N PRO A 101 11.01 -3.93 3.77
CA PRO A 101 12.33 -4.53 3.63
C PRO A 101 12.86 -4.95 5.01
N ALA A 102 13.87 -5.83 5.00
CA ALA A 102 14.54 -6.25 6.23
C ALA A 102 15.10 -5.03 6.99
N ASN A 103 15.02 -5.06 8.32
CA ASN A 103 15.53 -4.01 9.22
C ASN A 103 14.95 -2.60 8.99
N TRP A 104 13.75 -2.48 8.41
CA TRP A 104 13.09 -1.21 8.17
C TRP A 104 12.79 -0.40 9.46
N ARG A 105 13.14 0.90 9.44
CA ARG A 105 13.12 1.84 10.58
C ARG A 105 11.99 2.89 10.55
N ASP A 106 10.81 2.54 10.06
CA ASP A 106 9.69 3.46 9.78
C ASP A 106 9.90 4.42 8.61
N GLN A 107 11.03 5.13 8.54
CA GLN A 107 11.37 6.01 7.41
C GLN A 107 12.88 6.02 7.17
N VAL A 108 13.28 6.11 5.91
CA VAL A 108 14.68 6.37 5.53
C VAL A 108 14.85 7.85 5.23
N VAL A 109 15.70 8.53 6.00
CA VAL A 109 15.98 9.97 5.92
C VAL A 109 17.43 10.24 5.49
N ALA A 110 17.75 11.51 5.26
CA ALA A 110 19.08 11.91 4.79
C ALA A 110 20.19 11.45 5.76
N GLY A 111 21.24 10.84 5.21
CA GLY A 111 22.36 10.34 6.00
C GLY A 111 22.18 8.94 6.59
N ASP A 112 20.96 8.37 6.59
CA ASP A 112 20.74 6.99 7.02
C ASP A 112 21.59 6.00 6.22
N ARG A 113 21.96 4.89 6.85
CA ARG A 113 22.71 3.76 6.28
C ARG A 113 22.12 2.44 6.71
N GLY A 114 22.28 1.40 5.90
CA GLY A 114 21.90 0.02 6.23
C GLY A 114 21.09 -0.65 5.12
N ALA A 115 20.60 -1.87 5.40
CA ALA A 115 19.95 -2.72 4.41
C ALA A 115 18.70 -2.10 3.75
N ASP A 116 17.96 -1.25 4.48
CA ASP A 116 16.81 -0.52 3.95
C ASP A 116 17.23 0.59 2.96
N VAL A 117 18.37 1.23 3.18
CA VAL A 117 18.98 2.20 2.25
C VAL A 117 19.56 1.51 1.03
N ASP A 118 20.26 0.39 1.22
CA ASP A 118 20.85 -0.38 0.12
C ASP A 118 19.75 -0.92 -0.81
N TRP A 119 18.68 -1.47 -0.24
CA TRP A 119 17.51 -1.89 -0.99
C TRP A 119 16.89 -0.73 -1.80
N LEU A 120 16.74 0.44 -1.17
CA LEU A 120 16.21 1.64 -1.80
C LEU A 120 17.10 2.09 -2.97
N ALA A 121 18.41 2.13 -2.76
CA ALA A 121 19.40 2.53 -3.76
C ALA A 121 19.40 1.58 -4.96
N GLN A 122 19.42 0.27 -4.71
CA GLN A 122 19.36 -0.75 -5.74
C GLN A 122 18.07 -0.66 -6.55
N ARG A 123 16.92 -0.49 -5.89
CA ARG A 123 15.63 -0.40 -6.57
C ARG A 123 15.52 0.85 -7.45
N LEU A 124 15.99 2.00 -6.95
CA LEU A 124 16.03 3.22 -7.76
C LEU A 124 17.02 3.09 -8.93
N ALA A 125 18.18 2.47 -8.73
CA ALA A 125 19.13 2.21 -9.81
C ALA A 125 18.53 1.33 -10.91
N GLN A 126 17.80 0.26 -10.54
CA GLN A 126 17.09 -0.59 -11.51
C GLN A 126 16.03 0.19 -12.30
N LEU A 127 15.21 1.01 -11.63
CA LEU A 127 14.15 1.78 -12.28
C LEU A 127 14.67 2.86 -13.25
N TYR A 128 15.86 3.38 -12.99
CA TYR A 128 16.52 4.39 -13.83
C TYR A 128 17.62 3.80 -14.72
N GLU A 129 17.72 2.48 -14.82
CA GLU A 129 18.72 1.76 -15.64
C GLU A 129 20.17 2.21 -15.37
N LEU A 130 20.48 2.45 -14.09
CA LEU A 130 21.79 2.88 -13.62
C LEU A 130 22.64 1.67 -13.17
N ALA A 131 23.96 1.88 -13.07
CA ALA A 131 24.86 0.92 -12.45
C ALA A 131 24.43 0.59 -11.01
N ALA A 132 24.64 -0.67 -10.60
CA ALA A 132 24.36 -1.11 -9.25
C ALA A 132 25.18 -0.27 -8.24
N PRO A 133 24.54 0.32 -7.21
CA PRO A 133 25.24 1.10 -6.22
C PRO A 133 26.10 0.18 -5.33
N ALA A 134 27.19 0.74 -4.78
CA ALA A 134 27.91 0.08 -3.70
C ALA A 134 27.00 -0.08 -2.47
N GLU A 135 27.23 -1.14 -1.69
CA GLU A 135 26.51 -1.39 -0.45
C GLU A 135 26.99 -0.46 0.69
N ASN A 136 26.16 -0.36 1.73
CA ASN A 136 26.39 0.42 2.94
C ASN A 136 26.71 1.91 2.69
N GLN A 137 26.18 2.45 1.59
CA GLN A 137 26.25 3.89 1.31
C GLN A 137 25.13 4.63 2.03
N PRO A 138 25.36 5.87 2.48
CA PRO A 138 24.29 6.66 3.06
C PRO A 138 23.24 7.07 2.02
N LEU A 139 22.05 7.48 2.49
CA LEU A 139 21.14 8.32 1.71
C LEU A 139 21.76 9.70 1.52
N ASP A 140 22.76 9.76 0.63
CA ASP A 140 23.51 10.95 0.28
C ASP A 140 22.71 11.91 -0.60
N ALA A 141 23.30 13.05 -0.97
CA ALA A 141 22.62 14.06 -1.77
C ALA A 141 22.17 13.54 -3.14
N ALA A 142 22.95 12.66 -3.78
CA ALA A 142 22.68 12.15 -5.11
C ALA A 142 21.55 11.11 -5.10
N LEU A 143 21.57 10.17 -4.15
CA LEU A 143 20.50 9.21 -3.94
C LEU A 143 19.22 9.90 -3.46
N ARG A 144 19.32 10.87 -2.55
CA ARG A 144 18.17 11.65 -2.09
C ARG A 144 17.55 12.48 -3.22
N LYS A 145 18.34 13.00 -4.16
CA LYS A 145 17.81 13.66 -5.37
C LYS A 145 16.99 12.67 -6.20
N ARG A 146 17.55 11.50 -6.52
CA ARG A 146 16.84 10.44 -7.25
C ARG A 146 15.56 10.00 -6.55
N LEU A 147 15.58 9.92 -5.22
CA LEU A 147 14.40 9.63 -4.43
C LEU A 147 13.30 10.69 -4.61
N ARG A 148 13.65 11.98 -4.61
CA ARG A 148 12.68 13.07 -4.87
C ARG A 148 12.13 13.02 -6.28
N ASP A 149 13.00 12.77 -7.28
CA ASP A 149 12.60 12.66 -8.67
C ASP A 149 11.60 11.49 -8.85
N PHE A 150 11.88 10.35 -8.20
CA PHE A 150 10.96 9.22 -8.12
C PHE A 150 9.64 9.63 -7.47
N GLN A 151 9.67 10.17 -6.25
CA GLN A 151 8.47 10.58 -5.52
C GLN A 151 7.59 11.53 -6.35
N ALA A 152 8.19 12.53 -7.01
CA ALA A 152 7.47 13.46 -7.87
C ALA A 152 6.82 12.74 -9.06
N SER A 153 7.56 11.88 -9.77
CA SER A 153 7.02 11.10 -10.90
C SER A 153 5.89 10.15 -10.50
N GLN A 154 5.88 9.73 -9.23
CA GLN A 154 4.89 8.82 -8.68
C GLN A 154 3.77 9.54 -7.93
N GLN A 155 3.67 10.88 -8.00
CA GLN A 155 2.67 11.70 -7.29
C GLN A 155 2.67 11.47 -5.77
N LEU A 156 3.87 11.25 -5.21
CA LEU A 156 4.13 11.20 -3.78
C LEU A 156 4.70 12.55 -3.32
N LYS A 157 4.75 12.77 -2.00
CA LYS A 157 5.45 13.92 -1.42
C LYS A 157 6.96 13.80 -1.72
N ALA A 158 7.48 14.73 -2.53
CA ALA A 158 8.87 14.72 -3.00
C ALA A 158 9.85 15.37 -2.00
N ASP A 159 9.85 14.91 -0.74
CA ASP A 159 10.69 15.45 0.35
C ASP A 159 12.06 14.74 0.49
N GLY A 160 12.24 13.63 -0.23
CA GLY A 160 13.42 12.79 -0.16
C GLY A 160 13.48 12.00 1.14
N VAL A 161 12.34 11.71 1.75
CA VAL A 161 12.16 10.80 2.87
C VAL A 161 11.38 9.58 2.41
N ALA A 162 11.97 8.38 2.48
CA ALA A 162 11.29 7.16 2.05
C ALA A 162 10.48 6.55 3.21
N GLY A 163 9.19 6.85 3.25
CA GLY A 163 8.23 6.22 4.17
C GLY A 163 7.44 5.08 3.51
N PRO A 164 6.43 4.52 4.21
CA PRO A 164 5.63 3.39 3.73
C PRO A 164 5.10 3.54 2.30
N LYS A 165 4.52 4.70 1.95
CA LYS A 165 3.96 4.93 0.60
C LYS A 165 5.03 4.86 -0.50
N THR A 166 6.23 5.37 -0.22
CA THR A 166 7.37 5.29 -1.13
C THR A 166 7.81 3.84 -1.34
N PHE A 167 7.97 3.07 -0.27
CA PHE A 167 8.31 1.65 -0.37
C PHE A 167 7.23 0.85 -1.08
N ILE A 168 5.95 1.04 -0.73
CA ILE A 168 4.83 0.40 -1.43
C ILE A 168 4.92 0.62 -2.94
N ARG A 169 5.18 1.86 -3.38
CA ARG A 169 5.28 2.18 -4.80
C ARG A 169 6.50 1.55 -5.48
N LEU A 170 7.64 1.52 -4.79
CA LEU A 170 8.86 0.86 -5.26
C LEU A 170 8.67 -0.66 -5.40
N TYR A 171 7.94 -1.30 -4.48
CA TYR A 171 7.59 -2.72 -4.53
C TYR A 171 6.66 -3.04 -5.71
N GLN A 172 5.62 -2.22 -5.94
CA GLN A 172 4.70 -2.36 -7.06
C GLN A 172 5.42 -2.33 -8.41
N LEU A 173 6.25 -1.31 -8.63
CA LEU A 173 7.01 -1.14 -9.88
C LEU A 173 8.12 -2.18 -10.04
N GLY A 174 8.62 -2.69 -8.91
CA GLY A 174 9.63 -3.73 -8.86
C GLY A 174 9.13 -5.16 -9.05
N GLY A 175 7.83 -5.35 -9.35
CA GLY A 175 7.23 -6.66 -9.62
C GLY A 175 7.12 -7.58 -8.41
N VAL A 176 7.19 -7.04 -7.19
CA VAL A 176 7.04 -7.87 -5.98
C VAL A 176 5.59 -8.37 -5.91
N GLN A 177 5.44 -9.69 -5.78
CA GLN A 177 4.14 -10.34 -5.71
C GLN A 177 3.48 -10.04 -4.35
N GLU A 178 2.51 -9.15 -4.37
CA GLU A 178 1.68 -8.79 -3.23
C GLU A 178 0.22 -8.70 -3.67
N PRO A 179 -0.75 -8.86 -2.74
CA PRO A 179 -2.16 -8.68 -3.06
C PRO A 179 -2.42 -7.29 -3.61
N ARG A 180 -3.04 -7.24 -4.79
CA ARG A 180 -3.43 -6.02 -5.49
C ARG A 180 -4.93 -5.89 -5.60
N LEU A 181 -5.42 -4.67 -5.80
CA LEU A 181 -6.82 -4.48 -6.14
C LEU A 181 -7.00 -4.98 -7.57
N VAL A 182 -7.73 -6.08 -7.72
CA VAL A 182 -7.97 -6.65 -9.04
C VAL A 182 -8.87 -5.69 -9.81
N ALA A 183 -8.44 -5.20 -10.97
CA ALA A 183 -9.39 -4.63 -11.91
C ALA A 183 -10.29 -5.78 -12.36
N GLN A 184 -11.57 -5.75 -12.01
CA GLN A 184 -12.48 -6.77 -12.53
C GLN A 184 -12.59 -6.55 -14.04
N SER A 185 -11.87 -7.37 -14.80
CA SER A 185 -12.17 -7.60 -16.21
C SER A 185 -13.62 -8.05 -16.25
N THR A 186 -14.45 -7.33 -17.00
CA THR A 186 -15.76 -7.84 -17.37
C THR A 186 -15.54 -9.20 -18.01
N ALA A 187 -15.92 -10.28 -17.31
CA ALA A 187 -16.18 -11.54 -17.96
C ALA A 187 -17.26 -11.25 -19.00
N GLY A 188 -16.83 -11.10 -20.26
CA GLY A 188 -17.73 -11.01 -21.40
C GLY A 188 -18.52 -12.29 -21.42
N ALA A 189 -19.84 -12.14 -21.30
CA ALA A 189 -20.80 -13.18 -21.57
C ALA A 189 -20.47 -13.85 -22.91
N GLY A 190 -20.48 -15.18 -22.90
CA GLY A 190 -20.26 -15.99 -24.09
C GLY A 190 -21.18 -15.62 -25.24
N LYS A 191 -20.68 -15.90 -26.45
CA LYS A 191 -21.47 -16.48 -27.53
C LYS A 191 -20.75 -17.71 -28.00
#